data_AF-Q1IEN1-F1
#
_entry.id   AF-Q1IEN1-F1
#
_cell.length_a   1.000
_cell.length_b   1.000
_cell.length_c   1.000
_cell.angle_alpha   90.00
_cell.angle_beta   90.00
_cell.angle_gamma   90.00
#
_symmetry.space_group_name_H-M   'P 1'
#
loop_
_entity.id
_entity.type
_entity.pdbx_description
1 polymer ?
#
loop_
_entity_poly.entity_id
_entity_poly.type
_entity_poly.pdbx_seq_one_letter_code
_entity_poly.pdbx_strand_id
1 'polypeptide(L)'
;MKKHVPDPPYPIPFVTIISDLPPEEAVAHANKLMHTLSDTIHAYTHCPRDERLDVLMDSAEILAQLVIALVRHARAKGAPV
;
A
#
# COMPACT_ATOMS: atom_id res chain seq x y z
N MET A 1 24.50 -25.09 -10.93
CA MET A 1 24.62 -23.91 -10.06
C MET A 1 23.34 -23.10 -10.13
N LYS A 2 22.45 -23.22 -9.16
CA LYS A 2 21.23 -22.40 -9.10
C LYS A 2 21.64 -21.05 -8.53
N LYS A 3 21.81 -20.04 -9.39
CA LYS A 3 21.99 -18.66 -8.94
C LYS A 3 20.78 -18.30 -8.11
N HIS A 4 21.00 -18.00 -6.83
CA HIS A 4 19.98 -17.41 -5.98
C HIS A 4 19.72 -16.02 -6.53
N VAL A 5 18.59 -15.85 -7.23
CA VAL A 5 18.13 -14.52 -7.62
C VAL A 5 17.65 -13.86 -6.33
N PRO A 6 18.17 -12.68 -5.95
CA PRO A 6 17.59 -11.91 -4.86
C PRO A 6 16.15 -11.62 -5.22
N ASP A 7 15.22 -11.81 -4.28
CA ASP A 7 13.84 -11.38 -4.51
C ASP A 7 13.84 -9.92 -4.99
N PRO A 8 13.06 -9.57 -6.03
CA PRO A 8 13.02 -8.22 -6.53
C PRO A 8 12.71 -7.27 -5.36
N PRO A 9 13.28 -6.05 -5.33
CA PRO A 9 12.93 -5.06 -4.33
C PRO A 9 11.47 -4.65 -4.53
N TYR A 10 10.57 -5.40 -3.89
CA TYR A 10 9.19 -5.01 -3.69
C TYR A 10 9.12 -4.27 -2.35
N PRO A 11 8.47 -3.09 -2.27
CA PRO A 11 7.72 -2.40 -3.32
C PRO A 11 8.54 -1.27 -4.00
N ILE A 12 8.36 -1.16 -5.31
CA ILE A 12 8.46 -0.01 -6.23
C ILE A 12 9.39 1.17 -5.85
N PRO A 13 10.30 1.60 -6.75
CA PRO A 13 11.32 2.63 -6.49
C PRO A 13 10.82 4.07 -6.26
N PHE A 14 9.51 4.34 -6.32
CA PHE A 14 8.96 5.72 -6.24
C PHE A 14 8.30 6.07 -4.90
N VAL A 15 8.07 5.08 -4.02
CA VAL A 15 7.48 5.30 -2.70
C VAL A 15 8.52 4.98 -1.64
N THR A 16 9.33 5.98 -1.30
CA THR A 16 10.23 5.92 -0.15
C THR A 16 9.53 6.49 1.08
N ILE A 17 9.43 5.69 2.13
CA ILE A 17 8.99 6.18 3.44
C ILE A 17 10.12 7.01 4.04
N ILE A 18 9.78 8.19 4.58
CA ILE A 18 10.72 9.04 5.33
C ILE A 18 11.32 8.19 6.46
N SER A 19 12.65 8.07 6.51
CA SER A 19 13.39 7.11 7.36
C SER A 19 13.07 7.20 8.86
N ASP A 20 12.53 8.35 9.27
CA ASP A 20 12.34 8.76 10.65
C ASP A 20 10.91 8.52 11.15
N LEU A 21 10.01 8.01 10.30
CA LEU A 21 8.64 7.72 10.70
C LEU A 21 8.62 6.64 11.81
N PRO A 22 8.06 6.92 13.00
CA PRO A 22 7.95 5.93 14.06
C PRO A 22 7.07 4.73 13.66
N PRO A 23 7.34 3.53 14.19
CA PRO A 23 6.57 2.32 13.85
C PRO A 23 5.07 2.46 14.10
N GLU A 24 4.67 3.08 15.22
CA GLU A 24 3.26 3.28 15.58
C GLU A 24 2.54 4.24 14.62
N GLU A 25 3.21 5.32 14.22
CA GLU A 25 2.68 6.28 13.25
C GLU A 25 2.55 5.64 11.86
N ALA A 26 3.51 4.79 11.47
CA ALA A 26 3.43 4.03 10.23
C ALA A 26 2.22 3.08 10.20
N VAL A 27 1.92 2.40 11.31
CA VAL A 27 0.70 1.57 11.44
C VAL A 27 -0.56 2.44 11.41
N ALA A 28 -0.58 3.58 12.11
CA ALA A 28 -1.72 4.49 12.10
C ALA A 28 -2.03 5.03 10.69
N HIS A 29 -0.98 5.39 9.94
CA HIS A 29 -1.12 5.80 8.53
C HIS A 29 -1.59 4.64 7.65
N ALA A 30 -1.06 3.43 7.85
CA ALA A 30 -1.53 2.25 7.12
C ALA A 30 -3.01 1.98 7.36
N ASN A 31 -3.48 2.07 8.61
CA ASN A 31 -4.90 1.92 8.96
C ASN A 31 -5.78 2.95 8.24
N LYS A 32 -5.37 4.22 8.26
CA LYS A 32 -6.10 5.27 7.56
C LYS A 32 -6.20 4.99 6.06
N LEU A 33 -5.10 4.58 5.43
CA LEU A 33 -5.07 4.27 4.00
C LEU A 33 -5.88 3.00 3.66
N MET A 34 -5.92 2.01 4.54
CA MET A 34 -6.77 0.83 4.36
C MET A 34 -8.26 1.17 4.33
N HIS A 35 -8.71 2.12 5.17
CA HIS A 35 -10.08 2.63 5.08
C HIS A 35 -10.35 3.30 3.73
N THR A 36 -9.46 4.20 3.29
CA THR A 36 -9.60 4.85 1.99
C THR A 36 -9.56 3.86 0.81
N LEU A 37 -8.71 2.84 0.89
CA LEU A 37 -8.67 1.75 -0.10
C LEU A 37 -10.00 1.00 -0.16
N SER A 38 -10.56 0.65 1.01
CA SER A 38 -11.87 0.00 1.12
C SER A 38 -12.97 0.86 0.48
N ASP A 39 -13.01 2.16 0.81
CA ASP A 39 -14.00 3.10 0.26
C ASP A 39 -13.85 3.24 -1.26
N THR A 40 -12.61 3.27 -1.77
CA THR A 40 -12.33 3.38 -3.21
C THR A 40 -12.78 2.14 -3.97
N ILE A 41 -12.50 0.94 -3.45
CA ILE A 41 -12.96 -0.33 -4.02
C ILE A 41 -14.49 -0.40 -3.96
N HIS A 42 -15.08 0.03 -2.84
CA HIS A 42 -16.53 0.07 -2.67
C HIS A 42 -17.17 0.99 -3.72
N ALA A 43 -16.64 2.20 -3.91
CA ALA A 43 -17.12 3.12 -4.94
C ALA A 43 -17.01 2.53 -6.36
N TYR A 44 -15.87 1.89 -6.69
CA TYR A 44 -15.67 1.25 -7.99
C TYR A 44 -16.68 0.11 -8.24
N THR A 45 -16.98 -0.69 -7.22
CA THR A 45 -17.89 -1.85 -7.34
C THR A 45 -19.36 -1.46 -7.41
N HIS A 46 -19.74 -0.30 -6.87
CA HIS A 46 -21.10 0.22 -6.91
C HIS A 46 -21.37 1.16 -8.10
N CYS A 47 -20.31 1.53 -8.84
CA CYS A 47 -20.43 2.32 -10.05
C CYS A 47 -20.97 1.45 -11.21
N PRO A 48 -21.97 1.93 -11.97
CA PRO A 48 -22.43 1.28 -13.19
C PRO A 48 -21.26 1.00 -14.14
N ARG A 49 -21.32 -0.11 -14.87
CA ARG A 49 -20.17 -0.58 -15.69
C ARG A 49 -19.76 0.43 -16.77
N ASP A 50 -20.73 1.13 -17.31
CA ASP A 50 -20.63 2.20 -18.31
C ASP A 50 -20.09 3.53 -17.74
N GLU A 51 -20.18 3.72 -16.43
CA GLU A 51 -19.67 4.90 -15.72
C GLU A 51 -18.38 4.60 -14.94
N ARG A 52 -17.93 3.34 -14.97
CA ARG A 52 -16.86 2.86 -14.11
C ARG A 52 -15.55 3.54 -14.47
N LEU A 53 -15.03 4.31 -13.52
CA LEU A 53 -13.81 5.07 -13.74
C LEU A 53 -12.58 4.18 -13.47
N ASP A 54 -11.80 3.88 -14.50
CA ASP A 54 -10.53 3.13 -14.37
C ASP A 54 -9.57 3.80 -13.37
N VAL A 55 -9.64 5.13 -13.26
CA VAL A 55 -8.87 5.91 -12.28
C VAL A 55 -9.09 5.46 -10.83
N LEU A 56 -10.25 4.88 -10.49
CA LEU A 56 -10.51 4.36 -9.15
C LEU A 56 -9.72 3.08 -8.89
N MET A 57 -9.51 2.24 -9.91
CA MET A 57 -8.66 1.06 -9.79
C MET A 57 -7.19 1.43 -9.72
N ASP A 58 -6.74 2.39 -10.55
CA ASP A 58 -5.38 2.93 -10.46
C ASP A 58 -5.11 3.53 -9.08
N SER A 59 -6.09 4.26 -8.53
CA SER A 59 -6.03 4.81 -7.17
C SER A 59 -5.97 3.70 -6.12
N ALA A 60 -6.78 2.65 -6.27
CA ALA A 60 -6.77 1.51 -5.36
C ALA A 60 -5.42 0.76 -5.39
N GLU A 61 -4.81 0.61 -6.57
CA GLU A 61 -3.48 0.03 -6.70
C GLU A 61 -2.43 0.84 -5.94
N ILE A 62 -2.39 2.16 -6.15
CA ILE A 62 -1.45 3.05 -5.46
C ILE A 62 -1.66 3.02 -3.94
N LEU A 63 -2.91 3.05 -3.48
CA LEU A 63 -3.25 2.97 -2.05
C LEU A 63 -2.78 1.64 -1.44
N ALA A 64 -2.99 0.52 -2.13
CA ALA A 64 -2.54 -0.79 -1.67
C ALA A 64 -1.00 -0.85 -1.54
N GLN A 65 -0.28 -0.29 -2.51
CA GLN A 65 1.18 -0.21 -2.48
C GLN A 65 1.69 0.63 -1.30
N LEU A 66 1.04 1.77 -1.02
CA LEU A 66 1.38 2.62 0.13
C LEU A 66 1.15 1.91 1.47
N VAL A 67 0.02 1.21 1.62
CA VAL A 67 -0.27 0.39 2.81
C VAL A 67 0.82 -0.66 3.02
N ILE A 68 1.19 -1.40 1.96
CA ILE A 68 2.24 -2.42 2.03
C ILE A 68 3.58 -1.81 2.44
N ALA A 69 3.95 -0.66 1.89
CA ALA A 69 5.18 0.03 2.26
C ALA A 69 5.19 0.39 3.76
N LEU A 70 4.10 0.97 4.27
CA LEU A 70 3.98 1.41 5.67
C LEU A 70 4.03 0.24 6.65
N VAL A 71 3.30 -0.84 6.36
CA VAL A 71 3.33 -2.07 7.18
C VAL A 71 4.73 -2.67 7.20
N ARG A 72 5.44 -2.71 6.07
CA ARG A 72 6.82 -3.21 6.00
C ARG A 72 7.79 -2.34 6.79
N HIS A 73 7.67 -1.02 6.69
CA HIS A 73 8.47 -0.09 7.47
C HIS A 73 8.24 -0.27 8.98
N ALA A 74 6.98 -0.36 9.40
CA ALA A 74 6.62 -0.62 10.80
C ALA A 74 7.23 -1.93 11.31
N ARG A 75 7.13 -3.02 10.53
CA ARG A 75 7.75 -4.31 10.84
C ARG A 75 9.27 -4.22 10.95
N ALA A 76 9.92 -3.55 10.00
CA ALA A 76 11.37 -3.34 10.02
C ALA A 76 11.85 -2.55 11.24
N LYS A 77 10.99 -1.69 11.81
CA LYS A 77 11.24 -0.89 13.01
C LYS A 77 10.76 -1.57 14.31
N GLY A 78 10.26 -2.81 14.26
CA GLY A 78 9.90 -3.61 15.43
C GLY A 78 8.45 -3.44 15.94
N ALA A 79 7.55 -2.89 15.13
CA ALA A 79 6.12 -2.87 15.47
C ALA A 79 5.54 -4.29 15.58
N PRO A 80 4.66 -4.58 16.55
CA PRO A 80 3.81 -5.76 16.51
C PRO A 80 2.73 -5.53 15.43
N VAL A 81 2.90 -6.16 14.25
CA VAL A 81 1.99 -5.99 13.09
C VAL A 81 1.37 -7.29 12.64
#